data_AF-A0A357T1D3-F1
#
_entry.id   AF-A0A357T1D3-F1
#
_cell.length_a   1.000
_cell.length_b   1.000
_cell.length_c   1.000
_cell.angle_alpha   90.00
_cell.angle_beta   90.00
_cell.angle_gamma   90.00
#
_symmetry.space_group_name_H-M   'P 1'
#
loop_
_entity.id
_entity.type
_entity.pdbx_description
1 polymer ?
#
loop_
_entity_poly.entity_id
_entity_poly.type
_entity_poly.pdbx_seq_one_letter_code
_entity_poly.pdbx_strand_id
1 'polypeptide(L)'
;SYPGPKPRSKEAALVMLADSVEAAARAMGKPSSARLEVLVNMILKERLESGQLDETNLTLRDLDKIKGAFLKVLGGIFHHRI
;
A
#
# COMPACT_ATOMS: atom_id res chain seq x y z
N SER A 1 5.67 2.35 12.74
CA SER A 1 5.32 0.91 12.75
C SER A 1 3.91 0.73 13.24
N TYR A 2 3.15 -0.17 12.62
CA TYR A 2 1.82 -0.54 13.08
C TYR A 2 1.95 -1.17 14.48
N PRO A 3 1.28 -0.66 15.52
CA PRO A 3 1.37 -1.24 16.86
C PRO A 3 0.58 -2.56 16.86
N GLY A 4 1.29 -3.68 16.86
CA GLY A 4 0.67 -4.98 16.90
C GLY A 4 1.61 -6.10 16.45
N PRO A 5 1.18 -7.37 16.60
CA PRO A 5 1.87 -8.48 15.98
C PRO A 5 1.88 -8.31 14.46
N LYS A 6 2.79 -9.02 13.77
CA LYS A 6 2.75 -9.11 12.31
C LYS A 6 1.35 -9.60 11.87
N PRO A 7 0.84 -9.13 10.72
CA PRO A 7 -0.42 -9.61 10.17
C PRO A 7 -0.34 -11.13 9.96
N ARG A 8 -1.40 -11.84 10.35
CA ARG A 8 -1.50 -13.31 10.24
C ARG A 8 -2.48 -13.77 9.16
N SER A 9 -3.15 -12.85 8.50
CA SER A 9 -4.07 -13.12 7.40
C SER A 9 -3.83 -12.17 6.24
N LYS A 10 -4.32 -12.53 5.05
CA LYS A 10 -4.21 -11.67 3.85
C LYS A 10 -4.95 -10.35 4.04
N GLU A 11 -6.10 -10.39 4.72
CA GLU A 11 -6.95 -9.24 5.01
C GLU A 11 -6.26 -8.27 5.96
N ALA A 12 -5.66 -8.78 7.05
CA ALA A 12 -4.92 -7.94 7.99
C ALA A 12 -3.72 -7.25 7.31
N ALA A 13 -3.00 -7.97 6.46
CA ALA A 13 -1.92 -7.41 5.67
C ALA A 13 -2.40 -6.35 4.67
N LEU A 14 -3.53 -6.61 4.01
CA LEU A 14 -4.14 -5.65 3.08
C LEU A 14 -4.55 -4.36 3.80
N VAL A 15 -5.15 -4.45 4.99
CA VAL A 15 -5.52 -3.29 5.81
C VAL A 15 -4.28 -2.49 6.23
N MET A 16 -3.22 -3.16 6.70
CA MET A 16 -1.94 -2.51 7.04
C MET A 16 -1.34 -1.76 5.85
N LEU A 17 -1.31 -2.40 4.68
CA LEU A 17 -0.76 -1.81 3.46
C LEU A 17 -1.60 -0.62 3.00
N ALA A 18 -2.94 -0.74 3.02
CA ALA A 18 -3.85 0.32 2.64
C ALA A 18 -3.73 1.54 3.55
N ASP A 19 -3.65 1.35 4.86
CA ASP A 19 -3.46 2.42 5.84
C ASP A 19 -2.13 3.16 5.62
N SER A 20 -1.04 2.41 5.44
CA SER A 20 0.29 3.00 5.17
C SER A 20 0.28 3.82 3.88
N VAL A 21 -0.35 3.30 2.82
CA VAL A 21 -0.44 3.97 1.51
C VAL A 21 -1.34 5.20 1.58
N GLU A 22 -2.49 5.14 2.24
CA GLU A 22 -3.40 6.30 2.39
C GLU A 22 -2.72 7.42 3.15
N ALA A 23 -2.12 7.11 4.31
CA ALA A 23 -1.47 8.10 5.15
C ALA A 23 -0.33 8.82 4.39
N ALA A 24 0.50 8.05 3.67
CA ALA A 24 1.60 8.61 2.90
C ALA A 24 1.13 9.39 1.67
N ALA A 25 0.06 8.92 0.99
CA ALA A 25 -0.52 9.63 -0.14
C ALA A 25 -1.20 10.93 0.29
N ARG A 26 -1.85 10.95 1.46
CA ARG A 26 -2.45 12.16 2.06
C ARG A 26 -1.41 13.19 2.47
N ALA A 27 -0.25 12.74 2.97
CA ALA A 27 0.86 13.62 3.30
C ALA A 27 1.57 14.18 2.06
N MET A 28 1.35 13.60 0.88
CA MET A 28 1.92 14.06 -0.38
C MET A 28 1.20 15.31 -0.90
N GLY A 29 1.90 16.44 -0.98
CA GLY A 29 1.28 17.72 -1.37
C GLY A 29 0.76 17.81 -2.81
N LYS A 30 1.42 17.15 -3.77
CA LYS A 30 0.98 17.10 -5.18
C LYS A 30 1.02 15.66 -5.70
N PRO A 31 -0.10 14.93 -5.60
CA PRO A 31 -0.21 13.58 -6.12
C PRO A 31 -0.31 13.62 -7.64
N SER A 32 0.52 12.82 -8.31
CA SER A 32 0.39 12.49 -9.72
C SER A 32 0.43 10.97 -9.87
N SER A 33 -0.11 10.42 -10.95
CA SER A 33 -0.15 8.96 -11.15
C SER A 33 1.24 8.32 -11.03
N ALA A 34 2.27 8.96 -11.59
CA ALA A 34 3.65 8.50 -11.48
C ALA A 34 4.19 8.55 -10.04
N ARG A 35 3.90 9.63 -9.29
CA ARG A 35 4.35 9.75 -7.89
C ARG A 35 3.62 8.77 -6.97
N LEU A 36 2.32 8.53 -7.21
CA LEU A 36 1.55 7.53 -6.49
C LEU A 36 2.09 6.12 -6.75
N GLU A 37 2.46 5.81 -8.00
CA GLU A 37 3.09 4.52 -8.32
C GLU A 37 4.40 4.31 -7.57
N VAL A 38 5.30 5.31 -7.58
CA VAL A 38 6.56 5.27 -6.84
C VAL A 38 6.30 5.09 -5.35
N LEU A 39 5.35 5.84 -4.79
CA LEU A 39 4.99 5.76 -3.37
C LEU A 39 4.46 4.37 -2.98
N VAL A 40 3.50 3.84 -3.74
CA VAL A 40 2.91 2.52 -3.47
C VAL A 40 3.99 1.44 -3.56
N ASN A 41 4.82 1.46 -4.62
CA ASN A 41 5.95 0.53 -4.75
C ASN A 41 6.90 0.60 -3.55
N MET A 42 7.26 1.80 -3.11
CA MET A 42 8.16 2.00 -1.98
C MET A 42 7.61 1.36 -0.71
N ILE A 43 6.35 1.61 -0.38
CA ILE A 43 5.71 1.11 0.85
C ILE A 43 5.57 -0.41 0.82
N LEU A 44 5.12 -0.98 -0.31
CA LEU A 44 5.01 -2.43 -0.45
C LEU A 44 6.37 -3.11 -0.29
N LYS A 45 7.41 -2.54 -0.91
CA LYS A 45 8.78 -3.03 -0.82
C LYS A 45 9.32 -2.92 0.60
N GLU A 46 9.13 -1.79 1.28
CA GLU A 46 9.54 -1.59 2.67
C GLU A 46 8.91 -2.64 3.60
N ARG A 47 7.61 -2.93 3.44
CA ARG A 47 6.90 -3.95 4.24
C ARG A 47 7.38 -5.37 3.94
N LEU A 48 7.70 -5.67 2.68
CA LEU A 48 8.27 -6.94 2.28
C LEU A 48 9.69 -7.13 2.84
N GLU A 49 10.57 -6.14 2.66
CA GLU A 49 11.97 -6.20 3.11
C GLU A 49 12.11 -6.20 4.63
N SER A 50 11.19 -5.55 5.35
CA SER A 50 11.13 -5.60 6.83
C SER A 50 10.49 -6.87 7.39
N GLY A 51 10.09 -7.82 6.53
CA GLY A 51 9.47 -9.09 6.92
C GLY A 51 8.08 -8.92 7.58
N GLN A 52 7.40 -7.79 7.36
CA GLN A 52 6.07 -7.56 7.96
C GLN A 52 5.02 -8.51 7.39
N LEU A 53 5.26 -9.10 6.22
CA LEU A 53 4.31 -9.96 5.53
C LEU A 53 4.60 -11.46 5.72
N ASP A 54 5.65 -11.82 6.47
CA ASP A 54 6.15 -13.20 6.61
C ASP A 54 5.13 -14.17 7.23
N GLU A 55 4.27 -13.67 8.13
CA GLU A 55 3.24 -14.47 8.80
C GLU A 55 1.93 -14.54 7.98
N THR A 56 1.98 -14.14 6.71
CA THR A 56 0.82 -14.12 5.80
C THR A 56 1.03 -15.05 4.62
N ASN A 57 -0.06 -15.48 3.99
CA ASN A 57 -0.01 -16.27 2.75
C ASN A 57 0.00 -15.40 1.48
N LEU A 58 0.47 -14.14 1.56
CA LEU A 58 0.55 -13.26 0.40
C LEU A 58 1.69 -13.68 -0.53
N THR A 59 1.37 -13.82 -1.80
CA THR A 59 2.37 -14.07 -2.85
C THR A 59 2.82 -12.75 -3.49
N LEU A 60 3.96 -12.75 -4.18
CA LEU A 60 4.38 -11.60 -5.00
C LEU A 60 3.31 -11.20 -6.02
N ARG A 61 2.62 -12.20 -6.60
CA ARG A 61 1.48 -11.97 -7.50
C ARG A 61 0.31 -11.28 -6.80
N ASP A 62 0.06 -11.58 -5.53
CA ASP A 62 -0.96 -10.87 -4.74
C ASP A 62 -0.52 -9.42 -4.51
N LEU A 63 0.76 -9.17 -4.22
CA LEU A 63 1.30 -7.80 -4.07
C LEU A 63 1.16 -6.97 -5.36
N ASP A 64 1.39 -7.56 -6.53
CA ASP A 64 1.17 -6.89 -7.81
C ASP A 64 -0.30 -6.50 -8.02
N LYS A 65 -1.23 -7.40 -7.66
CA LYS A 65 -2.67 -7.11 -7.72
C LYS A 65 -3.06 -6.01 -6.74
N ILE A 66 -2.54 -6.05 -5.51
CA ILE A 66 -2.77 -5.06 -4.47
C ILE A 66 -2.26 -3.68 -4.93
N LYS A 67 -1.05 -3.62 -5.48
CA LYS A 67 -0.48 -2.41 -6.09
C LYS A 67 -1.43 -1.82 -7.12
N GLY A 68 -1.86 -2.63 -8.09
CA GLY A 68 -2.78 -2.18 -9.15
C GLY A 68 -4.11 -1.66 -8.60
N ALA A 69 -4.68 -2.34 -7.60
CA ALA A 69 -5.90 -1.92 -6.93
C ALA A 69 -5.72 -0.57 -6.22
N PHE A 70 -4.62 -0.38 -5.48
CA PHE A 70 -4.33 0.88 -4.81
C PHE A 70 -4.15 2.04 -5.78
N LEU A 71 -3.41 1.84 -6.88
CA LEU A 71 -3.23 2.89 -7.88
C LEU A 71 -4.53 3.30 -8.55
N LYS A 72 -5.42 2.33 -8.81
CA LYS A 72 -6.75 2.63 -9.36
C LYS A 72 -7.60 3.46 -8.38
N VAL A 73 -7.62 3.08 -7.11
CA VAL A 73 -8.41 3.78 -6.07
C VAL A 73 -7.84 5.18 -5.81
N LEU A 74 -6.53 5.30 -5.56
CA LEU A 74 -5.88 6.58 -5.33
C LEU A 74 -5.98 7.50 -6.56
N GLY A 75 -5.83 6.94 -7.76
CA GLY A 75 -6.05 7.69 -9.00
C GLY A 75 -7.45 8.30 -9.07
N GLY A 76 -8.49 7.54 -8.73
CA GLY A 76 -9.86 8.06 -8.64
C GLY A 76 -10.01 9.20 -7.62
N ILE A 77 -9.44 9.04 -6.42
CA ILE A 77 -9.54 10.04 -5.35
C ILE A 77 -8.84 11.35 -5.72
N PHE A 78 -7.64 11.28 -6.31
CA PHE A 78 -6.82 12.45 -6.56
C PHE A 78 -7.07 13.13 -7.92
N HIS A 79 -7.74 12.45 -8.87
CA HIS A 79 -8.21 13.09 -10.11
C HIS A 79 -9.54 13.83 -9.94
N HIS A 80 -10.33 13.53 -8.90
CA HIS A 80 -11.67 14.11 -8.71
C HIS A 80 -11.74 15.30 -7.74
N ARG A 81 -10.62 15.75 -7.17
CA ARG A 81 -10.56 17.03 -6.46
C ARG A 81 -10.42 18.17 -7.49
N ILE A 82 -11.56 18.59 -8.02
CA ILE A 82 -11.78 19.83 -8.78
C ILE A 82 -12.45 20.85 -7.86
#